data_AF-A0A4R2N8J8-F1
#
_entry.id   AF-A0A4R2N8J8-F1
#
_cell.length_a   1.000
_cell.length_b   1.000
_cell.length_c   1.000
_cell.angle_alpha   90.00
_cell.angle_beta   90.00
_cell.angle_gamma   90.00
#
_symmetry.space_group_name_H-M   'P 1'
#
loop_
_entity.id
_entity.type
_entity.pdbx_description
1 polymer ?
#
loop_
_entity_poly.entity_id
_entity_poly.type
_entity_poly.pdbx_seq_one_letter_code
_entity_poly.pdbx_strand_id
1 'polypeptide(L)'
;MDDKVLLLLNTSVGHSPALLWGARWVSQELSWLLWGALALSGVAAPGRWRRVAWRALTSMALAWALASAIKALWPVPRPFALGLGTAWVEQAANASFPSVHTSLAFAVALSVWRSGPRSGVALVLLGCALLVAWSRIALGLHFPRDVLAGALLGAACAWACAGRWPAPPADGATAGTEHSTPRG
;
A
#
# COMPACT_ATOMS: atom_id res chain seq x y z
N MET A 1 22.20 -3.92 -14.14
CA MET A 1 22.30 -4.32 -12.72
C MET A 1 20.95 -4.85 -12.22
N ASP A 2 19.85 -4.17 -12.54
CA ASP A 2 18.48 -4.61 -12.22
C ASP A 2 18.11 -6.01 -12.74
N ASP A 3 18.56 -6.38 -13.95
CA ASP A 3 18.20 -7.66 -14.55
C ASP A 3 18.77 -8.85 -13.76
N LYS A 4 19.99 -8.71 -13.22
CA LYS A 4 20.60 -9.74 -12.37
C LYS A 4 19.83 -9.91 -11.06
N VAL A 5 19.40 -8.80 -10.45
CA VAL A 5 18.59 -8.82 -9.21
C VAL A 5 17.20 -9.38 -9.48
N LEU A 6 16.59 -9.02 -10.61
CA LEU A 6 15.34 -9.61 -11.05
C LEU A 6 15.49 -11.13 -11.21
N LEU A 7 16.47 -11.61 -11.97
CA LEU A 7 16.65 -13.04 -12.23
C LEU A 7 16.96 -13.85 -10.96
N LEU A 8 17.60 -13.23 -9.97
CA LEU A 8 17.84 -13.85 -8.66
C LEU A 8 16.54 -13.99 -7.84
N LEU A 9 15.65 -12.99 -7.91
CA LEU A 9 14.43 -12.93 -7.10
C LEU A 9 13.20 -13.49 -7.83
N ASN A 10 13.23 -13.56 -9.15
CA ASN A 10 12.17 -14.12 -9.98
C ASN A 10 12.10 -15.63 -9.77
N THR A 11 10.91 -16.11 -9.46
CA THR A 11 10.68 -17.54 -9.33
C THR A 11 10.81 -18.19 -10.69
N SER A 12 11.54 -19.31 -10.73
CA SER A 12 11.74 -20.15 -11.91
C SER A 12 10.98 -21.46 -11.77
N VAL A 13 10.88 -22.23 -12.87
CA VAL A 13 10.13 -23.50 -12.97
C VAL A 13 10.54 -24.54 -11.90
N GLY A 14 11.73 -24.40 -11.31
CA GLY A 14 12.21 -25.29 -10.24
C GLY A 14 11.75 -24.94 -8.81
N HIS A 15 11.01 -23.85 -8.60
CA HIS A 15 10.54 -23.46 -7.26
C HIS A 15 9.28 -24.23 -6.83
N SER A 16 9.03 -24.31 -5.52
CA SER A 16 7.90 -25.07 -4.98
C SER A 16 6.55 -24.52 -5.47
N PRO A 17 5.59 -25.39 -5.87
CA PRO A 17 4.25 -24.96 -6.29
C PRO A 17 3.53 -24.12 -5.23
N ALA A 18 3.77 -24.39 -3.95
CA ALA A 18 3.21 -23.64 -2.83
C ALA A 18 3.72 -22.19 -2.79
N LEU A 19 5.01 -21.95 -3.07
CA LEU A 19 5.58 -20.60 -3.14
C LEU A 19 4.95 -19.79 -4.28
N LEU A 20 4.80 -20.41 -5.45
CA LEU A 20 4.16 -19.79 -6.61
C LEU A 20 2.69 -19.47 -6.35
N TRP A 21 1.96 -20.41 -5.75
CA TRP A 21 0.58 -20.20 -5.35
C TRP A 21 0.45 -19.04 -4.35
N GLY A 22 1.30 -19.02 -3.31
CA GLY A 22 1.32 -17.95 -2.31
C GLY A 22 1.66 -16.59 -2.92
N ALA A 23 2.66 -16.52 -3.81
CA ALA A 23 3.03 -15.29 -4.50
C ALA A 23 1.89 -14.75 -5.37
N ARG A 24 1.21 -15.62 -6.12
CA ARG A 24 0.01 -15.25 -6.92
C ARG A 24 -1.11 -14.73 -6.02
N TRP A 25 -1.42 -15.44 -4.95
CA TRP A 25 -2.48 -15.07 -4.02
C TRP A 25 -2.20 -13.71 -3.34
N VAL A 26 -0.96 -13.50 -2.87
CA VAL A 26 -0.52 -12.21 -2.32
C VAL A 26 -0.61 -11.10 -3.37
N SER A 27 -0.22 -11.36 -4.61
CA SER A 27 -0.24 -10.34 -5.65
C SER A 27 -1.66 -9.98 -6.12
N GLN A 28 -2.61 -10.92 -6.10
CA GLN A 28 -3.95 -10.72 -6.66
C GLN A 28 -4.99 -10.56 -5.56
N GLU A 29 -5.21 -11.61 -4.77
CA GLU A 29 -6.29 -11.71 -3.80
C GLU A 29 -6.08 -10.81 -2.58
N LEU A 30 -4.87 -10.82 -2.00
CA LEU A 30 -4.58 -9.99 -0.82
C LEU A 30 -4.79 -8.50 -1.10
N SER A 31 -4.44 -8.05 -2.30
CA SER A 31 -4.61 -6.64 -2.68
C SER A 31 -6.08 -6.24 -2.66
N TRP A 32 -6.96 -7.04 -3.27
CA TRP A 32 -8.41 -6.80 -3.27
C TRP A 32 -8.99 -6.82 -1.86
N LEU A 33 -8.58 -7.77 -1.02
CA LEU A 33 -9.02 -7.85 0.36
C LEU A 33 -8.61 -6.60 1.16
N LEU A 34 -7.38 -6.11 0.99
CA LEU A 34 -6.90 -4.90 1.65
C LEU A 34 -7.67 -3.66 1.21
N TRP A 35 -7.94 -3.50 -0.09
CA TRP A 35 -8.72 -2.36 -0.61
C TRP A 35 -10.18 -2.41 -0.16
N GLY A 36 -10.79 -3.60 -0.20
CA GLY A 36 -12.16 -3.82 0.27
C GLY A 36 -12.31 -3.55 1.76
N ALA A 37 -11.40 -4.09 2.59
CA ALA A 37 -11.38 -3.85 4.03
C ALA A 37 -11.16 -2.36 4.37
N LEU A 38 -10.29 -1.68 3.62
CA LEU A 38 -10.05 -0.24 3.79
C LEU A 38 -11.28 0.59 3.42
N ALA A 39 -11.93 0.28 2.29
CA ALA A 39 -13.17 0.95 1.86
C ALA A 39 -14.30 0.73 2.88
N LEU A 40 -14.49 -0.51 3.34
CA LEU A 40 -15.46 -0.83 4.39
C LEU A 40 -15.16 -0.07 5.69
N SER A 41 -13.89 0.05 6.08
CA SER A 41 -13.49 0.83 7.24
C SER A 41 -13.80 2.33 7.09
N GLY A 42 -13.79 2.87 5.87
CA GLY A 42 -14.19 4.24 5.57
C GLY A 42 -15.69 4.51 5.81
N VAL A 43 -16.53 3.48 5.69
CA VAL A 43 -17.98 3.58 5.88
C VAL A 43 -18.40 3.16 7.30
N ALA A 44 -17.94 1.99 7.75
CA ALA A 44 -18.45 1.32 8.94
C ALA A 44 -17.67 1.60 10.22
N ALA A 45 -16.40 2.04 10.14
CA ALA A 45 -15.61 2.21 11.34
C ALA A 45 -16.08 3.44 12.18
N PRO A 46 -15.93 3.40 13.51
CA PRO A 46 -16.28 4.53 14.37
C PRO A 46 -15.16 5.56 14.48
N GLY A 47 -15.54 6.82 14.69
CA GLY A 47 -14.69 7.92 15.17
C GLY A 47 -13.32 8.01 14.52
N ARG A 48 -12.27 7.71 15.30
CA ARG A 48 -10.88 7.80 14.86
C ARG A 48 -10.56 6.87 13.69
N TRP A 49 -11.07 5.65 13.68
CA TRP A 49 -10.69 4.63 12.69
C TRP A 49 -11.27 4.94 11.31
N ARG A 50 -12.45 5.54 11.25
CA ARG A 50 -13.01 6.09 10.01
C ARG A 50 -12.13 7.17 9.41
N ARG A 51 -11.63 8.09 10.25
CA ARG A 51 -10.69 9.15 9.80
C ARG A 51 -9.39 8.56 9.29
N VAL A 52 -8.83 7.54 9.97
CA VAL A 52 -7.63 6.83 9.48
C VAL A 52 -7.89 6.17 8.13
N ALA A 53 -9.03 5.50 7.96
CA ALA A 53 -9.41 4.89 6.70
C ALA A 53 -9.52 5.93 5.57
N TRP A 54 -10.18 7.06 5.79
CA TRP A 54 -10.25 8.15 4.79
C TRP A 54 -8.88 8.76 4.45
N ARG A 55 -7.98 8.91 5.42
CA ARG A 55 -6.60 9.35 5.16
C ARG A 55 -5.83 8.36 4.30
N ALA A 56 -6.00 7.06 4.56
CA ALA A 56 -5.39 6.01 3.75
C ALA A 56 -6.01 5.93 2.34
N LEU A 57 -7.34 6.05 2.21
CA LEU A 57 -8.04 6.09 0.92
C LEU A 57 -7.60 7.29 0.07
N THR A 58 -7.47 8.48 0.66
CA THR A 58 -6.99 9.67 -0.06
C THR A 58 -5.54 9.53 -0.49
N SER A 59 -4.68 8.98 0.37
CA SER A 59 -3.28 8.68 0.02
C SER A 59 -3.19 7.64 -1.10
N MET A 60 -4.03 6.61 -1.05
CA MET A 60 -4.12 5.56 -2.07
C MET A 60 -4.59 6.12 -3.42
N ALA A 61 -5.62 6.97 -3.41
CA ALA A 61 -6.14 7.62 -4.61
C ALA A 61 -5.08 8.53 -5.26
N LEU A 62 -4.34 9.30 -4.45
CA LEU A 62 -3.24 10.13 -4.93
C LEU A 62 -2.13 9.28 -5.54
N ALA A 63 -1.72 8.20 -4.87
CA ALA A 63 -0.71 7.28 -5.38
C ALA A 63 -1.12 6.61 -6.69
N TRP A 64 -2.39 6.20 -6.82
CA TRP A 64 -2.94 5.66 -8.06
C TRP A 64 -2.88 6.68 -9.21
N ALA A 65 -3.35 7.91 -8.96
CA ALA A 65 -3.38 8.96 -9.96
C ALA A 65 -1.96 9.31 -10.45
N LEU A 66 -1.02 9.52 -9.54
CA LEU A 66 0.37 9.85 -9.88
C LEU A 66 1.08 8.69 -10.58
N ALA A 67 0.92 7.45 -10.09
CA ALA A 67 1.52 6.29 -10.74
C ALA A 67 0.97 6.08 -12.16
N SER A 68 -0.33 6.31 -12.36
CA SER A 68 -0.98 6.19 -13.67
C SER A 68 -0.52 7.29 -14.62
N ALA A 69 -0.36 8.53 -14.13
CA ALA A 69 0.19 9.63 -14.91
C ALA A 69 1.65 9.35 -15.32
N ILE A 70 2.51 8.92 -14.38
CA ILE A 70 3.90 8.56 -14.69
C ILE A 70 3.94 7.43 -15.72
N LYS A 71 3.09 6.40 -15.58
CA LYS A 71 3.00 5.31 -16.56
C LYS A 71 2.62 5.77 -17.95
N ALA A 72 1.68 6.72 -18.06
CA ALA A 72 1.26 7.27 -19.34
C ALA A 72 2.38 8.10 -20.00
N LEU A 73 3.17 8.82 -19.20
CA LEU A 73 4.26 9.67 -19.68
C LEU A 73 5.57 8.90 -19.94
N TRP A 74 5.77 7.77 -19.26
CA TRP A 74 7.03 7.02 -19.30
C TRP A 74 6.80 5.51 -19.51
N PRO A 75 6.37 5.09 -20.72
CA PRO A 75 6.05 3.70 -21.01
C PRO A 75 7.31 2.84 -21.10
N VAL A 76 7.71 2.24 -19.98
CA VAL A 76 8.83 1.28 -19.91
C VAL A 76 8.32 -0.14 -20.09
N PRO A 77 8.94 -0.98 -20.93
CA PRO A 77 8.56 -2.37 -21.09
C PRO A 77 8.73 -3.16 -19.79
N ARG A 78 7.86 -4.15 -19.58
CA ARG A 78 7.93 -5.09 -18.45
C ARG A 78 9.01 -6.15 -18.68
N PRO A 79 9.51 -6.81 -17.62
CA PRO A 79 10.53 -7.84 -17.78
C PRO A 79 10.16 -8.93 -18.78
N PHE A 80 8.95 -9.46 -18.69
CA PHE A 80 8.49 -10.52 -19.58
C PHE A 80 8.39 -10.08 -21.05
N ALA A 81 8.13 -8.80 -21.32
CA ALA A 81 8.09 -8.26 -22.68
C ALA A 81 9.49 -8.20 -23.31
N LEU A 82 10.54 -8.27 -22.49
CA LEU A 82 11.94 -8.34 -22.90
C LEU A 82 12.49 -9.78 -22.87
N GLY A 83 11.65 -10.78 -22.62
CA GLY A 83 12.10 -12.16 -22.42
C GLY A 83 12.91 -12.38 -21.13
N LEU A 84 12.79 -11.49 -20.15
CA LEU A 84 13.51 -11.56 -18.88
C LEU A 84 12.64 -12.21 -17.79
N GLY A 85 13.13 -13.31 -17.23
CA GLY A 85 12.46 -14.07 -16.17
C GLY A 85 11.22 -14.84 -16.64
N THR A 86 10.58 -15.54 -15.73
CA THR A 86 9.33 -16.25 -15.95
C THR A 86 8.15 -15.39 -15.48
N ALA A 87 7.21 -15.14 -16.40
CA ALA A 87 5.94 -14.48 -16.10
C ALA A 87 4.93 -15.52 -15.63
N TRP A 88 4.56 -15.44 -14.35
CA TRP A 88 3.63 -16.40 -13.75
C TRP A 88 2.18 -15.92 -13.75
N VAL A 89 1.92 -14.70 -14.21
CA VAL A 89 0.58 -14.13 -14.29
C VAL A 89 0.47 -13.45 -15.64
N GLU A 90 -0.62 -13.75 -16.35
CA GLU A 90 -0.93 -13.07 -17.60
C GLU A 90 -1.28 -11.61 -17.31
N GLN A 91 -0.54 -10.69 -17.92
CA GLN A 91 -0.75 -9.27 -17.74
C GLN A 91 -0.49 -8.57 -19.07
N ALA A 92 -1.32 -7.59 -19.42
CA ALA A 92 -1.10 -6.78 -20.61
C ALA A 92 0.31 -6.18 -20.61
N ALA A 93 0.94 -6.10 -21.77
CA ALA A 93 2.27 -5.51 -21.97
C ALA A 93 2.27 -3.97 -21.88
N ASN A 94 1.53 -3.42 -20.92
CA ASN A 94 1.51 -2.00 -20.61
C ASN A 94 2.74 -1.58 -19.77
N ALA A 95 2.94 -0.28 -19.62
CA ALA A 95 4.07 0.32 -18.90
C ALA A 95 4.33 -0.35 -17.53
N SER A 96 5.59 -0.70 -17.26
CA SER A 96 6.03 -1.31 -16.01
C SER A 96 6.16 -0.30 -14.87
N PHE A 97 6.73 0.87 -15.16
CA PHE A 97 7.19 1.83 -14.15
C PHE A 97 6.15 2.92 -13.83
N PRO A 98 5.92 3.27 -12.55
CA PRO A 98 6.27 2.53 -11.34
C PRO A 98 5.27 1.39 -11.07
N SER A 99 5.55 0.51 -10.11
CA SER A 99 4.59 -0.52 -9.69
C SER A 99 3.37 0.12 -8.99
N VAL A 100 2.20 0.09 -9.63
CA VAL A 100 0.94 0.60 -9.05
C VAL A 100 0.59 -0.15 -7.77
N HIS A 101 0.57 -1.49 -7.78
CA HIS A 101 0.23 -2.29 -6.60
C HIS A 101 1.13 -1.96 -5.41
N THR A 102 2.44 -1.82 -5.64
CA THR A 102 3.38 -1.40 -4.60
C THR A 102 3.11 0.03 -4.12
N SER A 103 2.82 0.96 -5.04
CA SER A 103 2.50 2.35 -4.70
C SER A 103 1.28 2.45 -3.78
N LEU A 104 0.21 1.71 -4.10
CA LEU A 104 -1.01 1.70 -3.28
C LEU A 104 -0.74 1.08 -1.90
N ALA A 105 -0.03 -0.05 -1.85
CA ALA A 105 0.22 -0.77 -0.59
C ALA A 105 1.05 0.05 0.39
N PHE A 106 2.11 0.70 -0.10
CA PHE A 106 2.93 1.59 0.73
C PHE A 106 2.18 2.86 1.13
N ALA A 107 1.36 3.45 0.25
CA ALA A 107 0.54 4.61 0.59
C ALA A 107 -0.43 4.32 1.75
N VAL A 108 -1.12 3.17 1.70
CA VAL A 108 -2.04 2.77 2.76
C VAL A 108 -1.30 2.45 4.06
N ALA A 109 -0.28 1.59 4.00
CA ALA A 109 0.45 1.16 5.19
C ALA A 109 1.09 2.35 5.93
N LEU A 110 1.73 3.27 5.20
CA LEU A 110 2.39 4.43 5.79
C LEU A 110 1.40 5.52 6.22
N SER A 111 0.25 5.67 5.56
CA SER A 111 -0.81 6.55 6.04
C SER A 111 -1.40 6.07 7.37
N VAL A 112 -1.63 4.76 7.52
CA VAL A 112 -2.08 4.17 8.79
C VAL A 112 -1.01 4.31 9.87
N TRP A 113 0.26 4.05 9.55
CA TRP A 113 1.39 4.25 10.46
C TRP A 113 1.46 5.69 10.99
N ARG A 114 1.32 6.70 10.12
CA ARG A 114 1.34 8.12 10.51
C ARG A 114 0.15 8.54 11.37
N SER A 115 -0.92 7.77 11.37
CA SER A 115 -2.10 8.07 12.19
C SER A 115 -1.96 7.64 13.65
N GLY A 116 -0.89 6.93 14.01
CA GLY A 116 -0.57 6.58 15.39
C GLY A 116 0.60 5.59 15.47
N PRO A 117 1.61 5.83 16.33
CA PRO A 117 2.95 5.26 16.16
C PRO A 117 3.10 3.75 16.37
N ARG A 118 2.08 3.01 16.84
CA ARG A 118 2.23 1.60 17.27
C ARG A 118 0.97 0.72 17.16
N SER A 119 0.02 1.03 16.27
CA SER A 119 -1.08 0.07 16.07
C SER A 119 -0.50 -1.18 15.41
N GLY A 120 -0.72 -2.37 16.00
CA GLY A 120 -0.29 -3.64 15.39
C GLY A 120 -0.77 -3.77 13.93
N VAL A 121 -1.89 -3.12 13.61
CA VAL A 121 -2.43 -2.94 12.26
C VAL A 121 -1.42 -2.31 11.29
N ALA A 122 -0.73 -1.23 11.68
CA ALA A 122 0.24 -0.57 10.79
C ALA A 122 1.43 -1.49 10.46
N LEU A 123 1.91 -2.27 11.44
CA LEU A 123 2.98 -3.25 11.23
C LEU A 123 2.53 -4.39 10.30
N VAL A 124 1.32 -4.91 10.51
CA VAL A 124 0.72 -5.93 9.63
C VAL A 124 0.60 -5.39 8.20
N LEU A 125 0.09 -4.18 8.01
CA LEU A 125 -0.04 -3.56 6.69
C LEU A 125 1.31 -3.32 6.02
N LEU A 126 2.35 -2.93 6.76
CA LEU A 126 3.71 -2.82 6.22
C LEU A 126 4.26 -4.18 5.81
N GLY A 127 4.04 -5.23 6.61
CA GLY A 127 4.38 -6.61 6.25
C GLY A 127 3.68 -7.04 4.95
N CYS A 128 2.38 -6.78 4.84
CA CYS A 128 1.62 -7.03 3.61
C CYS A 128 2.17 -6.22 2.43
N ALA A 129 2.52 -4.95 2.60
CA ALA A 129 3.08 -4.12 1.54
C ALA A 129 4.44 -4.64 1.03
N LEU A 130 5.29 -5.14 1.93
CA LEU A 130 6.54 -5.81 1.59
C LEU A 130 6.31 -7.12 0.84
N LEU A 131 5.33 -7.93 1.27
CA LEU A 131 4.95 -9.17 0.58
C LEU A 131 4.40 -8.89 -0.82
N VAL A 132 3.59 -7.85 -0.99
CA VAL A 132 3.13 -7.38 -2.30
C VAL A 132 4.32 -6.95 -3.14
N ALA A 133 5.22 -6.12 -2.62
CA ALA A 133 6.42 -5.68 -3.34
C ALA A 133 7.28 -6.85 -3.83
N TRP A 134 7.55 -7.82 -2.95
CA TRP A 134 8.28 -9.03 -3.29
C TRP A 134 7.57 -9.87 -4.34
N SER A 135 6.25 -10.09 -4.21
CA SER A 135 5.50 -10.91 -5.15
C SER A 135 5.50 -10.34 -6.57
N ARG A 136 5.53 -9.01 -6.74
CA ARG A 136 5.65 -8.37 -8.06
C ARG A 136 6.95 -8.73 -8.78
N ILE A 137 8.06 -8.89 -8.06
CA ILE A 137 9.36 -9.29 -8.60
C ILE A 137 9.39 -10.80 -8.80
N ALA A 138 8.95 -11.56 -7.77
CA ALA A 138 8.91 -13.01 -7.78
C ALA A 138 8.11 -13.57 -8.96
N LEU A 139 7.00 -12.93 -9.33
CA LEU A 139 6.15 -13.32 -10.46
C LEU A 139 6.62 -12.81 -11.83
N GLY A 140 7.73 -12.06 -11.88
CA GLY A 140 8.30 -11.55 -13.14
C GLY A 140 7.56 -10.36 -13.74
N LEU A 141 6.76 -9.65 -12.93
CA LEU A 141 5.85 -8.61 -13.41
C LEU A 141 6.49 -7.22 -13.47
N HIS A 142 7.52 -7.00 -12.66
CA HIS A 142 8.20 -5.71 -12.48
C HIS A 142 9.68 -5.88 -12.15
N PHE A 143 10.49 -4.90 -12.54
CA PHE A 143 11.88 -4.79 -12.07
C PHE A 143 11.94 -4.31 -10.61
N PRO A 144 13.02 -4.63 -9.88
CA PRO A 144 13.23 -4.09 -8.53
C PRO A 144 13.14 -2.56 -8.46
N ARG A 145 13.63 -1.83 -9.48
CA ARG A 145 13.51 -0.37 -9.58
C ARG A 145 12.05 0.12 -9.66
N ASP A 146 11.17 -0.61 -10.33
CA ASP A 146 9.76 -0.24 -10.48
C ASP A 146 9.04 -0.36 -9.14
N VAL A 147 9.40 -1.39 -8.37
CA VAL A 147 8.90 -1.67 -7.03
C VAL A 147 9.43 -0.64 -6.04
N LEU A 148 10.72 -0.33 -6.07
CA LEU A 148 11.33 0.71 -5.22
C LEU A 148 10.69 2.08 -5.48
N ALA A 149 10.58 2.48 -6.76
CA ALA A 149 9.93 3.73 -7.13
C ALA A 149 8.46 3.77 -6.69
N GLY A 150 7.74 2.64 -6.79
CA GLY A 150 6.39 2.53 -6.27
C GLY A 150 6.31 2.72 -4.75
N ALA A 151 7.21 2.08 -3.99
CA ALA A 151 7.26 2.23 -2.54
C ALA A 151 7.54 3.69 -2.12
N LEU A 152 8.49 4.35 -2.80
CA LEU A 152 8.83 5.76 -2.58
C LEU A 152 7.67 6.70 -2.93
N LEU A 153 7.00 6.45 -4.05
CA LEU A 153 5.82 7.23 -4.46
C LEU A 153 4.67 7.08 -3.46
N GLY A 154 4.39 5.85 -3.02
CA GLY A 154 3.38 5.58 -2.00
C GLY A 154 3.70 6.28 -0.68
N ALA A 155 4.96 6.23 -0.24
CA ALA A 155 5.44 6.99 0.90
C ALA A 155 5.21 8.50 0.70
N ALA A 156 5.67 9.09 -0.40
CA ALA A 156 5.47 10.51 -0.66
C ALA A 156 3.99 10.93 -0.58
N CYS A 157 3.08 10.12 -1.13
CA CYS A 157 1.64 10.38 -1.06
C CYS A 157 1.10 10.34 0.38
N ALA A 158 1.51 9.34 1.17
CA ALA A 158 1.10 9.24 2.58
C ALA A 158 1.55 10.45 3.42
N TRP A 159 2.74 11.00 3.16
CA TRP A 159 3.20 12.22 3.85
C TRP A 159 2.48 13.47 3.34
N ALA A 160 2.25 13.59 2.03
CA ALA A 160 1.55 14.71 1.42
C ALA A 160 0.10 14.84 1.92
N CYS A 161 -0.57 13.71 2.20
CA CYS A 161 -1.93 13.68 2.73
C CYS A 161 -1.98 13.82 4.27
N ALA A 162 -0.86 13.62 4.98
CA ALA A 162 -0.86 13.61 6.43
C ALA A 162 -1.17 14.98 7.08
N GLY A 163 -0.72 16.09 6.47
CA GLY A 163 -0.87 17.45 7.02
C GLY A 163 -2.26 18.07 6.88
N ARG A 164 -3.21 17.37 6.25
CA ARG A 164 -4.50 17.95 5.84
C ARG A 164 -5.67 17.68 6.80
N TRP A 165 -5.43 16.98 7.91
CA TRP A 165 -6.51 16.62 8.84
C TRP A 165 -6.25 17.19 10.25
N PRO A 166 -7.16 18.03 10.80
CA PRO A 166 -7.04 18.56 12.15
C PRO A 166 -6.92 17.44 13.18
N ALA A 167 -6.18 17.68 14.26
CA ALA A 167 -6.24 16.81 15.43
C ALA A 167 -7.69 16.71 15.91
N PRO A 168 -8.11 15.55 16.48
CA PRO A 168 -9.41 15.47 17.14
C PRO A 168 -9.53 16.63 18.15
N PRO A 169 -10.72 17.24 18.31
CA PRO A 169 -10.97 18.08 19.48
C PRO A 169 -10.54 17.30 20.72
N ALA A 170 -9.86 17.97 21.66
CA ALA A 170 -9.53 17.34 22.93
C ALA A 170 -10.84 17.03 23.65
N ASP A 171 -11.25 15.76 23.61
CA ASP A 171 -12.40 15.28 24.35
C ASP A 171 -12.06 15.41 25.85
N GLY A 172 -12.61 16.42 26.56
CA GLY A 172 -12.53 16.46 28.03
C GLY A 172 -12.54 17.81 28.78
N ALA A 173 -12.59 18.98 28.14
CA ALA A 173 -12.50 20.26 28.86
C ALA A 173 -13.86 20.94 29.20
N THR A 174 -14.98 20.22 29.19
CA THR A 174 -16.29 20.76 29.60
C THR A 174 -17.15 19.73 30.34
N ALA A 175 -16.68 19.28 31.51
CA ALA A 175 -17.52 18.59 32.49
C ALA A 175 -16.96 18.80 33.91
N GLY A 176 -16.63 20.05 34.24
CA GLY A 176 -15.95 20.40 35.48
C GLY A 176 -16.23 21.83 35.92
N THR A 177 -17.48 22.27 35.83
CA THR A 177 -17.93 23.45 36.57
C THR A 177 -19.31 23.18 37.15
N GLU A 178 -19.32 23.09 38.49
CA GLU A 178 -20.40 23.46 39.39
C GLU A 178 -21.61 22.52 39.50
N HIS A 179 -21.63 21.67 40.54
CA HIS A 179 -22.63 21.80 41.61
C HIS A 179 -22.28 20.87 42.80
N SER A 180 -21.50 21.36 43.76
CA SER A 180 -21.46 20.79 45.11
C SER A 180 -21.87 21.89 46.10
N THR A 181 -23.03 21.68 46.70
CA THR A 181 -23.61 22.42 47.84
C THR A 181 -22.72 22.34 49.08
N PRO A 182 -22.98 23.18 50.08
CA PRO A 182 -23.28 22.57 51.38
C PRO A 182 -24.54 23.13 52.03
N ARG A 183 -25.23 22.21 52.71
CA ARG A 183 -26.33 22.45 53.65
C ARG A 183 -25.83 23.30 54.82
N GLY A 184 -26.63 24.28 55.22
CA GLY A 184 -26.54 25.04 56.46
C GLY A 184 -27.92 25.60 56.76
#